data_AF-A0A553MZX7-F1
#
_entry.id   AF-A0A553MZX7-F1
#
_cell.length_a   1.000
_cell.length_b   1.000
_cell.length_c   1.000
_cell.angle_alpha   90.00
_cell.angle_beta   90.00
_cell.angle_gamma   90.00
#
_symmetry.space_group_name_H-M   'P 1'
#
loop_
_entity.id
_entity.type
_entity.pdbx_description
1 polymer ?
#
loop_
_entity_poly.entity_id
_entity_poly.type
_entity_poly.pdbx_seq_one_letter_code
_entity_poly.pdbx_strand_id
1 'polypeptide(L)'
;ERACVSLKNDTYSLFLCLLSVCGCDLAQGGFFMKNGEYLCTLDYQRLHGTRCNGCGDFVEGEVVTALGKTYHPTCFVCTVCKRPFPAGDRVTFNGKDCLCQHCIQPTSPTPKDISASSNCAGCGRDIKNGQALLALDSQWHLGCFKCKACGKVLSGEYISKDGSPYCEKDYQIHFGVQCEACHQFITGKVL
;
A
#
# COMPACT_ATOMS: atom_id res chain seq x y z
N GLU A 1 -11.26 -2.55 43.86
CA GLU A 1 -9.90 -2.33 43.32
C GLU A 1 -9.97 -1.49 42.04
N ARG A 2 -9.80 -0.17 42.13
CA ARG A 2 -9.26 0.68 41.07
C ARG A 2 -8.61 1.87 41.79
N ALA A 3 -7.28 1.81 41.90
CA ALA A 3 -6.50 2.68 42.76
C ALA A 3 -6.16 3.99 42.04
N CYS A 4 -6.64 5.11 42.55
CA CYS A 4 -5.81 6.31 42.62
C CYS A 4 -5.45 6.47 44.10
N VAL A 5 -4.15 6.51 44.39
CA VAL A 5 -3.59 6.48 45.74
C VAL A 5 -4.14 7.66 46.55
N SER A 6 -4.78 7.33 47.68
CA SER A 6 -5.14 8.27 48.73
C SER A 6 -3.87 8.70 49.47
N LEU A 7 -3.62 10.01 49.55
CA LEU A 7 -2.78 10.58 50.60
C LEU A 7 -3.58 11.69 51.30
N LYS A 8 -3.87 11.42 52.57
CA LYS A 8 -4.56 12.29 53.52
C LYS A 8 -3.81 13.63 53.68
N ASN A 9 -4.42 14.74 53.29
CA ASN A 9 -4.92 15.77 54.22
C ASN A 9 -5.35 17.03 53.46
N ASP A 10 -6.56 17.46 53.79
CA ASP A 10 -7.14 18.80 53.67
C ASP A 10 -7.32 19.41 52.26
N THR A 11 -8.60 19.50 51.88
CA THR A 11 -9.26 20.49 51.01
C THR A 11 -8.88 20.63 49.52
N TYR A 12 -7.83 19.98 49.01
CA TYR A 12 -7.47 20.03 47.57
C TYR A 12 -7.96 18.84 46.72
N SER A 13 -8.63 17.86 47.32
CA SER A 13 -9.08 16.60 46.67
C SER A 13 -10.09 16.76 45.52
N LEU A 14 -10.60 17.97 45.29
CA LEU A 14 -11.73 18.24 44.39
C LEU A 14 -11.37 19.06 43.14
N PHE A 15 -10.09 19.38 42.90
CA PHE A 15 -9.57 19.77 41.59
C PHE A 15 -9.24 18.47 40.82
N LEU A 16 -10.23 17.61 40.53
CA LEU A 16 -10.97 17.64 39.27
C LEU A 16 -9.98 17.18 38.17
N CYS A 17 -10.26 16.02 37.59
CA CYS A 17 -9.52 15.36 36.52
C CYS A 17 -9.47 16.27 35.27
N LEU A 18 -8.82 17.42 35.38
CA LEU A 18 -9.23 18.67 34.74
C LEU A 18 -8.60 18.82 33.37
N LEU A 19 -9.49 18.61 32.40
CA LEU A 19 -9.53 19.19 31.07
C LEU A 19 -8.55 18.57 30.06
N SER A 20 -8.74 17.28 29.81
CA SER A 20 -8.66 16.78 28.43
C SER A 20 -9.81 17.43 27.64
N VAL A 21 -9.50 18.02 26.48
CA VAL A 21 -10.49 18.59 25.56
C VAL A 21 -11.54 17.55 25.18
N CYS A 22 -11.17 16.26 25.10
CA CYS A 22 -12.07 15.16 24.80
C CYS A 22 -12.73 14.49 26.03
N GLY A 23 -12.44 14.92 27.25
CA GLY A 23 -13.06 14.40 28.49
C GLY A 23 -12.65 12.97 28.87
N CYS A 24 -11.53 12.46 28.37
CA CYS A 24 -11.05 11.10 28.71
C CYS A 24 -10.34 11.05 30.06
N ASP A 25 -10.39 9.89 30.72
CA ASP A 25 -9.69 9.62 31.98
C ASP A 25 -8.16 9.55 31.75
N LEU A 26 -7.46 10.60 32.21
CA LEU A 26 -6.00 10.70 32.09
C LEU A 26 -5.26 9.70 33.00
N ALA A 27 -5.91 9.08 34.00
CA ALA A 27 -5.26 8.15 34.91
C ALA A 27 -4.91 6.79 34.28
N GLN A 28 -5.57 6.44 33.16
CA GLN A 28 -5.38 5.15 32.47
C GLN A 28 -4.42 5.23 31.28
N GLY A 29 -3.98 6.42 30.88
CA GLY A 29 -3.10 6.64 29.74
C GLY A 29 -1.96 7.62 30.04
N GLY A 30 -1.03 7.78 29.10
CA GLY A 30 -0.04 8.85 29.17
C GLY A 30 -0.69 10.23 29.01
N PHE A 31 -0.15 11.25 29.67
CA PHE A 31 -0.59 12.64 29.55
C PHE A 31 0.59 13.56 29.25
N PHE A 32 0.29 14.71 28.63
CA PHE A 32 1.24 15.77 28.32
C PHE A 32 0.80 17.07 29.00
N MET A 33 1.75 17.81 29.58
CA MET A 33 1.48 19.13 30.17
C MET A 33 2.03 20.23 29.25
N LYS A 34 1.19 21.17 28.83
CA LYS A 34 1.60 22.30 27.98
C LYS A 34 0.81 23.56 28.31
N ASN A 35 1.50 24.69 28.53
CA ASN A 35 0.91 25.98 28.90
C ASN A 35 -0.03 25.94 30.13
N GLY A 36 0.20 25.01 31.06
CA GLY A 36 -0.65 24.82 32.24
C GLY A 36 -1.87 23.91 32.02
N GLU A 37 -2.07 23.38 30.81
CA GLU A 37 -3.15 22.43 30.48
C GLU A 37 -2.63 20.98 30.39
N TYR A 38 -3.47 20.03 30.77
CA TYR A 38 -3.17 18.60 30.77
C TYR A 38 -3.93 17.90 29.63
N LEU A 39 -3.20 17.44 28.62
CA LEU A 39 -3.76 16.84 27.42
C LEU A 39 -3.52 15.33 27.41
N CYS A 40 -4.53 14.55 27.01
CA CYS A 40 -4.30 13.15 26.67
C CYS A 40 -3.45 13.05 25.39
N THR A 41 -2.82 11.90 25.14
CA THR A 41 -2.04 11.68 23.91
C THR A 41 -2.81 12.05 22.64
N LEU A 42 -4.09 11.71 22.57
CA LEU A 42 -4.92 11.97 21.39
C LEU A 42 -5.21 13.46 21.20
N ASP A 43 -5.51 14.18 22.29
CA ASP A 43 -5.75 15.63 22.26
C ASP A 43 -4.45 16.38 21.92
N TYR A 44 -3.32 15.95 22.51
CA TYR A 44 -2.02 16.51 22.21
C TYR A 44 -1.67 16.34 20.72
N GLN A 45 -1.91 15.15 20.16
CA GLN A 45 -1.74 14.90 18.72
C GLN A 45 -2.68 15.76 17.88
N ARG A 46 -3.96 15.89 18.26
CA ARG A 46 -4.93 16.70 17.50
C ARG A 46 -4.59 18.18 17.49
N LEU A 47 -4.16 18.73 18.62
CA LEU A 47 -3.90 20.17 18.79
C LEU A 47 -2.48 20.56 18.36
N HIS A 48 -1.51 19.66 18.52
CA HIS A 48 -0.09 19.97 18.39
C HIS A 48 0.72 18.93 17.59
N GLY A 49 0.08 17.85 17.17
CA GLY A 49 0.73 16.82 16.38
C GLY A 49 1.13 17.33 15.01
N THR A 50 2.32 16.93 14.58
CA THR A 50 2.75 17.15 13.20
C THR A 50 2.16 16.04 12.33
N ARG A 51 1.58 16.41 11.18
CA ARG A 51 1.05 15.44 10.24
C ARG A 51 2.08 15.09 9.18
N CYS A 52 2.14 13.81 8.83
CA CYS A 52 2.90 13.32 7.71
C CYS A 52 2.32 13.92 6.42
N ASN A 53 3.17 14.56 5.62
CA ASN A 53 2.74 15.13 4.34
C ASN A 53 2.46 14.04 3.27
N GLY A 54 2.87 12.78 3.52
CA GLY A 54 2.61 11.62 2.68
C GLY A 54 1.24 10.98 2.92
N CYS A 55 0.94 10.53 4.14
CA CYS A 55 -0.31 9.83 4.47
C CYS A 55 -1.36 10.72 5.15
N GLY A 56 -0.97 11.84 5.77
CA GLY A 56 -1.87 12.72 6.53
C GLY A 56 -2.02 12.38 8.01
N ASP A 57 -1.56 11.20 8.44
CA ASP A 57 -1.58 10.78 9.84
C ASP A 57 -0.50 11.48 10.68
N PHE A 58 -0.64 11.45 12.00
CA PHE A 58 0.36 12.01 12.90
C PHE A 58 1.66 11.21 12.86
N VAL A 59 2.78 11.92 12.83
CA VAL A 59 4.09 11.28 12.95
C VAL A 59 4.42 11.05 14.42
N GLU A 60 4.95 9.87 14.72
CA GLU A 60 5.39 9.45 16.05
C GLU A 60 6.83 8.94 15.97
N GLY A 61 7.66 9.27 16.96
CA GLY A 61 9.05 8.81 17.00
C GLY A 61 9.95 9.47 15.95
N GLU A 62 10.68 8.65 15.20
CA GLU A 62 11.62 9.11 14.17
C GLU A 62 10.89 9.65 12.94
N VAL A 63 11.36 10.79 12.44
CA VAL A 63 10.73 11.49 11.31
C VAL A 63 11.76 11.90 10.27
N VAL A 64 11.32 11.94 9.03
CA VAL A 64 12.10 12.51 7.92
C VAL A 64 11.60 13.92 7.67
N THR A 65 12.49 14.90 7.75
CA THR A 65 12.18 16.30 7.43
C THR A 65 12.86 16.70 6.13
N ALA A 66 12.09 17.13 5.14
CA ALA A 66 12.60 17.60 3.85
C ALA A 66 11.82 18.83 3.37
N LEU A 67 12.53 19.90 3.02
CA LEU A 67 11.95 21.20 2.60
C LEU A 67 10.86 21.73 3.57
N GLY A 68 11.09 21.59 4.88
CA GLY A 68 10.12 22.02 5.90
C GLY A 68 8.86 21.16 6.01
N LYS A 69 8.81 20.02 5.31
CA LYS A 69 7.73 19.03 5.40
C LYS A 69 8.20 17.80 6.15
N THR A 70 7.30 17.22 6.93
CA THR A 70 7.59 16.06 7.77
C THR A 70 6.89 14.83 7.21
N TYR A 71 7.59 13.69 7.21
CA TYR A 71 7.11 12.41 6.71
C TYR A 71 7.47 11.29 7.69
N HIS A 72 6.67 10.23 7.72
CA HIS A 72 7.17 8.95 8.24
C HIS A 72 8.32 8.45 7.37
N PRO A 73 9.31 7.74 7.92
CA PRO A 73 10.37 7.09 7.14
C PRO A 73 9.83 6.21 5.99
N THR A 74 8.73 5.49 6.25
CA THR A 74 8.05 4.64 5.26
C THR A 74 7.22 5.41 4.22
N CYS A 75 6.84 6.66 4.54
CA CYS A 75 6.08 7.52 3.64
C CYS A 75 6.99 8.40 2.76
N PHE A 76 8.27 8.53 3.11
CA PHE A 76 9.25 9.26 2.31
C PHE A 76 9.80 8.36 1.19
N VAL A 77 8.97 8.13 0.19
CA VAL A 77 9.25 7.27 -0.97
C VAL A 77 8.91 8.00 -2.27
N CYS A 78 9.45 7.54 -3.39
CA CYS A 78 9.11 8.08 -4.70
C CYS A 78 7.62 7.89 -5.00
N THR A 79 6.89 8.96 -5.32
CA THR A 79 5.45 8.89 -5.63
C THR A 79 5.17 7.96 -6.81
N VAL A 80 6.10 7.89 -7.77
CA VAL A 80 5.97 7.07 -9.00
C VAL A 80 6.31 5.61 -8.74
N CYS A 81 7.55 5.30 -8.34
CA CYS A 81 8.02 3.91 -8.23
C CYS A 81 7.89 3.29 -6.83
N LYS A 82 7.43 4.07 -5.85
CA LYS A 82 7.24 3.67 -4.44
C LYS A 82 8.50 3.18 -3.71
N ARG A 83 9.69 3.39 -4.29
CA ARG A 83 10.97 3.04 -3.64
C ARG A 83 11.42 4.13 -2.67
N PRO A 84 12.05 3.76 -1.54
CA PRO A 84 12.68 4.72 -0.65
C PRO A 84 13.85 5.43 -1.34
N PHE A 85 14.20 6.61 -0.85
CA PHE A 85 15.33 7.38 -1.34
C PHE A 85 16.61 6.97 -0.59
N PRO A 86 17.63 6.45 -1.28
CA PRO A 86 18.94 6.21 -0.69
C PRO A 86 19.56 7.47 -0.08
N ALA A 87 20.39 7.31 0.95
CA ALA A 87 21.12 8.42 1.53
C ALA A 87 22.02 9.08 0.47
N GLY A 88 21.90 10.40 0.32
CA GLY A 88 22.68 11.17 -0.65
C GLY A 88 22.02 11.37 -2.02
N ASP A 89 20.89 10.70 -2.30
CA ASP A 89 20.17 10.89 -3.55
C ASP A 89 19.44 12.25 -3.58
N ARG A 90 19.40 12.86 -4.77
CA ARG A 90 18.60 14.10 -4.97
C ARG A 90 17.13 13.73 -5.10
N VAL A 91 16.31 14.34 -4.27
CA VAL A 91 14.85 14.21 -4.30
C VAL A 91 14.25 15.49 -4.87
N THR A 92 13.31 15.35 -5.79
CA THR A 92 12.57 16.49 -6.37
C THR A 92 11.18 16.55 -5.78
N PHE A 93 10.76 17.74 -5.39
CA PHE A 93 9.46 17.96 -4.79
C PHE A 93 8.58 18.73 -5.77
N ASN A 94 7.45 18.13 -6.17
CA ASN A 94 6.42 18.81 -6.96
C ASN A 94 5.10 18.83 -6.17
N GLY A 95 4.91 19.88 -5.38
CA GLY A 95 3.78 19.93 -4.43
C GLY A 95 3.92 18.87 -3.33
N LYS A 96 3.00 17.88 -3.31
CA LYS A 96 3.06 16.74 -2.38
C LYS A 96 3.91 15.58 -2.91
N ASP A 97 4.26 15.61 -4.20
CA ASP A 97 4.96 14.50 -4.82
C ASP A 97 6.45 14.59 -4.55
N CYS A 98 7.02 13.46 -4.13
CA CYS A 98 8.46 13.28 -3.94
C CYS A 98 8.94 12.38 -5.08
N LEU A 99 9.80 12.87 -5.96
CA LEU A 99 10.26 12.15 -7.15
C LEU A 99 11.76 11.86 -7.03
N CYS A 100 12.16 10.61 -7.34
CA CYS A 100 13.56 10.26 -7.40
C CYS A 100 14.19 10.78 -8.70
N GLN A 101 15.53 10.82 -8.76
CA GLN A 101 16.26 11.26 -9.94
C GLN A 101 15.87 10.50 -11.22
N HIS A 102 15.47 9.24 -11.10
CA HIS A 102 15.04 8.41 -12.21
C HIS A 102 13.63 8.75 -12.71
N CYS A 103 12.78 9.33 -11.86
CA CYS A 103 11.39 9.67 -12.17
C CYS A 103 11.16 11.17 -12.43
N ILE A 104 12.20 12.00 -12.37
CA ILE A 104 12.10 13.46 -12.56
C ILE A 104 12.01 13.90 -14.04
N GLN A 105 12.39 13.03 -14.99
CA GLN A 105 12.35 13.38 -16.42
C GLN A 105 10.90 13.42 -16.95
N PRO A 106 10.59 14.32 -17.89
CA PRO A 106 9.24 14.71 -18.23
C PRO A 106 8.47 13.55 -18.85
N THR A 107 7.66 12.89 -18.04
CA THR A 107 6.52 12.11 -18.54
C THR A 107 5.28 12.94 -18.28
N SER A 108 4.82 13.64 -19.32
CA SER A 108 3.42 14.05 -19.45
C SER A 108 2.51 12.89 -19.00
N PRO A 109 1.35 13.17 -18.39
CA PRO A 109 0.57 12.17 -17.69
C PRO A 109 0.09 11.14 -18.69
N THR A 110 0.65 9.95 -18.63
CA THR A 110 0.04 8.69 -19.04
C THR A 110 1.00 7.59 -18.58
N PRO A 111 0.48 6.48 -18.05
CA PRO A 111 1.31 5.34 -17.69
C PRO A 111 1.99 4.83 -18.96
N LYS A 112 3.30 5.05 -19.07
CA LYS A 112 4.15 4.37 -20.05
C LYS A 112 5.11 3.51 -19.28
N ASP A 113 4.78 2.23 -19.26
CA ASP A 113 5.64 1.05 -19.26
C ASP A 113 4.65 -0.12 -19.23
N ILE A 114 4.14 -0.58 -20.38
CA ILE A 114 4.83 -1.32 -21.43
C ILE A 114 4.38 -0.74 -22.79
N SER A 115 5.19 -0.85 -23.84
CA SER A 115 4.72 -0.77 -25.24
C SER A 115 3.78 -1.94 -25.59
N ALA A 116 2.75 -2.12 -24.78
CA ALA A 116 1.62 -3.00 -25.01
C ALA A 116 0.46 -2.04 -25.24
N SER A 117 0.08 -1.93 -26.51
CA SER A 117 -1.20 -1.41 -26.97
C SER A 117 -2.26 -1.36 -25.86
N SER A 118 -2.96 -0.23 -25.67
CA SER A 118 -4.14 -0.13 -24.79
C SER A 118 -5.29 -1.09 -25.19
N ASN A 119 -5.03 -1.87 -26.23
CA ASN A 119 -5.82 -2.93 -26.80
C ASN A 119 -5.68 -4.22 -25.99
N CYS A 120 -6.81 -4.84 -25.72
CA CYS A 120 -6.87 -6.17 -25.12
C CYS A 120 -6.19 -7.20 -26.03
N ALA A 121 -5.24 -7.97 -25.51
CA ALA A 121 -4.54 -9.02 -26.27
C ALA A 121 -5.48 -10.13 -26.78
N GLY A 122 -6.64 -10.32 -26.15
CA GLY A 122 -7.63 -11.31 -26.58
C GLY A 122 -8.57 -10.85 -27.69
N CYS A 123 -8.85 -9.55 -27.82
CA CYS A 123 -9.81 -9.06 -28.83
C CYS A 123 -9.33 -7.88 -29.68
N GLY A 124 -8.14 -7.35 -29.42
CA GLY A 124 -7.54 -6.21 -30.13
C GLY A 124 -8.23 -4.86 -29.89
N ARG A 125 -9.28 -4.78 -29.07
CA ARG A 125 -10.02 -3.54 -28.80
C ARG A 125 -9.53 -2.85 -27.55
N ASP A 126 -9.63 -1.52 -27.52
CA ASP A 126 -9.25 -0.70 -26.37
C ASP A 126 -9.99 -1.10 -25.09
N ILE A 127 -9.26 -1.08 -23.97
CA ILE A 127 -9.82 -1.29 -22.64
C ILE A 127 -10.21 0.07 -22.05
N LYS A 128 -11.51 0.38 -22.11
CA LYS A 128 -12.07 1.63 -21.56
C LYS A 128 -12.41 1.45 -20.08
N ASN A 129 -12.22 2.50 -19.27
CA ASN A 129 -12.56 2.59 -17.84
C ASN A 129 -11.65 1.83 -16.85
N GLY A 130 -10.45 1.42 -17.26
CA GLY A 130 -9.39 1.00 -16.33
C GLY A 130 -9.55 -0.37 -15.67
N GLN A 131 -10.64 -1.11 -15.93
CA GLN A 131 -10.78 -2.50 -15.49
C GLN A 131 -10.11 -3.44 -16.52
N ALA A 132 -8.82 -3.68 -16.31
CA ALA A 132 -8.02 -4.61 -17.11
C ALA A 132 -7.41 -5.70 -16.21
N LEU A 133 -7.33 -6.93 -16.73
CA LEU A 133 -6.50 -7.98 -16.15
C LEU A 133 -5.11 -7.89 -16.76
N LEU A 134 -4.09 -7.87 -15.90
CA LEU A 134 -2.69 -7.93 -16.31
C LEU A 134 -2.20 -9.36 -16.20
N ALA A 135 -1.85 -9.96 -17.34
CA ALA A 135 -1.36 -11.34 -17.42
C ALA A 135 -0.57 -11.53 -18.73
N LEU A 136 0.44 -12.40 -18.71
CA LEU A 136 1.27 -12.69 -19.89
C LEU A 136 1.91 -11.42 -20.49
N ASP A 137 2.40 -10.54 -19.62
CA ASP A 137 2.98 -9.24 -19.98
C ASP A 137 2.07 -8.36 -20.86
N SER A 138 0.74 -8.60 -20.81
CA SER A 138 -0.27 -7.97 -21.65
C SER A 138 -1.54 -7.59 -20.86
N GLN A 139 -2.39 -6.77 -21.48
CA GLN A 139 -3.66 -6.33 -20.90
C GLN A 139 -4.84 -7.07 -21.53
N TRP A 140 -5.83 -7.42 -20.72
CA TRP A 140 -7.00 -8.17 -21.15
C TRP A 140 -8.27 -7.60 -20.55
N HIS A 141 -9.37 -7.62 -21.29
CA HIS A 141 -10.68 -7.56 -20.63
C HIS A 141 -10.83 -8.82 -19.77
N LEU A 142 -11.48 -8.69 -18.60
CA LEU A 142 -11.77 -9.84 -17.73
C LEU A 142 -12.47 -10.96 -18.49
N GLY A 143 -13.40 -10.61 -19.38
CA GLY A 143 -14.09 -11.57 -20.22
C GLY A 143 -13.30 -12.08 -21.43
N CYS A 144 -12.16 -11.50 -21.77
CA CYS A 144 -11.32 -11.91 -22.91
C CYS A 144 -10.14 -12.80 -22.51
N PHE A 145 -9.78 -12.84 -21.22
CA PHE A 145 -8.75 -13.77 -20.74
C PHE A 145 -9.35 -15.18 -20.62
N LYS A 146 -9.21 -15.96 -21.69
CA LYS A 146 -9.86 -17.26 -21.86
C LYS A 146 -8.83 -18.32 -22.21
N CYS A 147 -9.06 -19.55 -21.76
CA CYS A 147 -8.25 -20.68 -22.20
C CYS A 147 -8.27 -20.79 -23.73
N LYS A 148 -7.09 -20.86 -24.34
CA LYS A 148 -6.95 -20.95 -25.80
C LYS A 148 -7.57 -22.21 -26.41
N ALA A 149 -7.66 -23.30 -25.63
CA ALA A 149 -8.24 -24.57 -26.08
C ALA A 149 -9.77 -24.61 -25.92
N CYS A 150 -10.30 -24.45 -24.70
CA CYS A 150 -11.75 -24.57 -24.47
C CYS A 150 -12.54 -23.25 -24.47
N GLY A 151 -11.87 -22.09 -24.50
CA GLY A 151 -12.53 -20.78 -24.46
C GLY A 151 -13.13 -20.38 -23.10
N LYS A 152 -12.95 -21.19 -22.05
CA LYS A 152 -13.41 -20.85 -20.70
C LYS A 152 -12.69 -19.60 -20.19
N VAL A 153 -13.45 -18.63 -19.66
CA VAL A 153 -12.89 -17.44 -18.98
C VAL A 153 -12.10 -17.88 -17.75
N LEU A 154 -10.89 -17.36 -17.61
CA LEU A 154 -9.97 -17.68 -16.53
C LEU A 154 -9.95 -16.51 -15.54
N SER A 155 -10.33 -16.78 -14.30
CA SER A 155 -10.37 -15.78 -13.21
C SER A 155 -9.52 -16.18 -12.00
N GLY A 156 -8.78 -17.28 -12.10
CA GLY A 156 -7.94 -17.86 -11.05
C GLY A 156 -6.62 -18.37 -11.60
N GLU A 157 -6.11 -19.47 -11.06
CA GLU A 157 -4.87 -20.09 -11.55
C GLU A 157 -4.99 -20.50 -13.02
N TYR A 158 -3.93 -20.23 -13.78
CA TYR A 158 -3.81 -20.56 -15.20
C TYR A 158 -2.38 -20.97 -15.50
N ILE A 159 -2.20 -21.68 -16.62
CA ILE A 159 -0.87 -22.07 -17.10
C ILE A 159 -0.58 -21.31 -18.38
N SER A 160 0.60 -20.68 -18.43
CA SER A 160 1.10 -19.95 -19.59
C SER A 160 1.87 -20.88 -20.52
N LYS A 161 1.57 -20.83 -21.82
CA LYS A 161 2.38 -21.50 -22.86
C LYS A 161 2.41 -20.65 -24.11
N ASP A 162 3.61 -20.28 -24.55
CA ASP A 162 3.87 -19.52 -25.77
C ASP A 162 2.99 -18.24 -25.87
N GLY A 163 2.92 -17.49 -24.77
CA GLY A 163 2.13 -16.26 -24.66
C GLY A 163 0.62 -16.46 -24.67
N SER A 164 0.12 -17.69 -24.51
CA SER A 164 -1.30 -18.02 -24.47
C SER A 164 -1.69 -18.65 -23.13
N PRO A 165 -2.86 -18.30 -22.56
CA PRO A 165 -3.31 -18.87 -21.30
C PRO A 165 -4.11 -20.17 -21.53
N TYR A 166 -3.89 -21.16 -20.67
CA TYR A 166 -4.60 -22.43 -20.65
C TYR A 166 -5.16 -22.74 -19.27
N CYS A 167 -6.29 -23.44 -19.23
CA CYS A 167 -6.71 -24.09 -18.00
C CYS A 167 -5.83 -25.32 -17.74
N GLU A 168 -5.71 -25.75 -16.49
CA GLU A 168 -4.88 -26.89 -16.09
C GLU A 168 -5.22 -28.15 -16.90
N LYS A 169 -6.50 -28.48 -17.01
CA LYS A 169 -6.99 -29.65 -17.74
C LYS A 169 -6.52 -29.68 -19.19
N ASP A 170 -6.74 -28.59 -19.92
CA ASP A 170 -6.38 -28.53 -21.34
C ASP A 170 -4.86 -28.46 -21.53
N TYR A 171 -4.15 -27.80 -20.62
CA TYR A 171 -2.69 -27.80 -20.64
C TYR A 171 -2.14 -29.23 -20.49
N GLN A 172 -2.67 -30.01 -19.55
CA GLN A 172 -2.28 -31.40 -19.36
C GLN A 172 -2.58 -32.27 -20.59
N ILE A 173 -3.76 -32.10 -21.20
CA ILE A 173 -4.15 -32.85 -22.41
C ILE A 173 -3.21 -32.54 -23.58
N HIS A 174 -2.83 -31.27 -23.77
CA HIS A 174 -2.05 -30.86 -24.95
C HIS A 174 -0.53 -30.94 -24.74
N PHE A 175 -0.06 -30.70 -23.52
CA PHE A 175 1.37 -30.47 -23.21
C PHE A 175 1.83 -31.16 -21.93
N GLY A 176 0.94 -31.88 -21.24
CA GLY A 176 1.27 -32.55 -19.99
C GLY A 176 2.28 -33.66 -20.22
N VAL A 177 3.29 -33.72 -19.36
CA VAL A 177 4.20 -34.85 -19.30
C VAL A 177 3.61 -35.87 -18.33
N GLN A 178 3.44 -37.10 -18.78
CA GLN A 178 2.98 -38.19 -17.91
C GLN A 178 4.17 -38.88 -17.27
N CYS A 179 4.04 -39.22 -16.00
CA CYS A 179 4.99 -40.10 -15.33
C CYS A 179 4.89 -41.49 -15.96
N GLU A 180 6.02 -42.04 -16.40
CA GLU A 180 6.05 -43.37 -17.04
C GLU A 180 5.68 -44.51 -16.07
N ALA A 181 5.82 -44.30 -14.76
CA ALA A 181 5.50 -45.30 -13.74
C ALA A 181 4.03 -45.31 -13.30
N CYS A 182 3.36 -44.15 -13.22
CA CYS A 182 1.98 -44.05 -12.71
C CYS A 182 0.98 -43.47 -13.72
N HIS A 183 1.43 -43.08 -14.90
CA HIS A 183 0.65 -42.47 -15.99
C HIS A 183 -0.15 -41.21 -15.60
N GLN A 184 0.13 -40.62 -14.43
CA GLN A 184 -0.44 -39.34 -14.02
C GLN A 184 0.38 -38.18 -14.59
N PHE A 185 -0.27 -37.04 -14.81
CA PHE A 185 0.41 -35.83 -15.23
C PHE A 185 1.32 -35.29 -14.13
N ILE A 186 2.57 -34.97 -14.50
CA ILE A 186 3.54 -34.36 -13.61
C ILE A 186 3.15 -32.89 -13.44
N THR A 187 2.89 -32.48 -12.20
CA THR A 187 2.54 -31.11 -11.82
C THR A 187 3.65 -30.49 -10.96
N GLY A 188 3.91 -29.19 -11.11
CA GLY A 188 4.91 -28.44 -10.32
C GLY A 188 6.06 -27.84 -11.13
N LYS A 189 6.82 -26.92 -10.51
CA LYS A 189 8.06 -26.38 -11.08
C LYS A 189 9.15 -27.45 -11.02
N VAL A 190 9.57 -27.93 -12.17
CA VAL A 190 10.84 -28.65 -12.30
C VAL A 190 11.95 -27.62 -12.07
N LEU A 191 12.75 -27.82 -11.03
CA LEU A 191 13.90 -26.98 -10.66
C LEU A 191 15.08 -27.20 -11.61
#